data_AF-A0A1L5KU05-F1
#
_entry.id   AF-A0A1L5KU05-F1
#
_cell.length_a   1.000
_cell.length_b   1.000
_cell.length_c   1.000
_cell.angle_alpha   90.00
_cell.angle_beta   90.00
_cell.angle_gamma   90.00
#
_symmetry.space_group_name_H-M   'P 1'
#
loop_
_entity.id
_entity.type
_entity.pdbx_description
1 polymer ?
#
loop_
_entity_poly.entity_id
_entity_poly.type
_entity_poly.pdbx_seq_one_letter_code
_entity_poly.pdbx_strand_id
1 'polypeptide(L)'
;MTYDILVLDLDGTLTNSEKKITPPTREALIEIQQNGKKVVLASGRPTPGIIPLAKELCLGDYGSYILSFNGGKIINCSTGEAIYNKRLPSEVTSTVYEIANQYDVDLLTYTEHEILSGIKPNQYTELESKINNMPIVHVNNFPEAVDFPVNKFLITGEPSITQKIEILLKEKFHSLLNIYRSEPFFLEVMPQNIDKAHS
;
A
#
# COMPACT_ATOMS: atom_id res chain seq x y z
N MET A 1 8.41 -10.83 30.26
CA MET A 1 7.56 -9.79 29.63
C MET A 1 6.39 -10.51 28.99
N THR A 2 5.17 -10.03 29.20
CA THR A 2 3.97 -10.53 28.52
C THR A 2 3.62 -9.56 27.40
N TYR A 3 3.67 -10.02 26.15
CA TYR A 3 3.29 -9.22 24.99
C TYR A 3 1.86 -9.55 24.58
N ASP A 4 1.08 -8.54 24.19
CA ASP A 4 -0.32 -8.71 23.80
C ASP A 4 -0.56 -8.64 22.29
N ILE A 5 0.36 -7.99 21.57
CA ILE A 5 0.29 -7.78 20.13
C ILE A 5 1.64 -8.13 19.51
N LEU A 6 1.59 -8.85 18.38
CA LEU A 6 2.70 -9.08 17.48
C LEU A 6 2.40 -8.35 16.16
N VAL A 7 3.23 -7.37 15.79
CA VAL A 7 3.13 -6.64 14.53
C VAL A 7 4.21 -7.16 13.58
N LEU A 8 3.82 -7.54 12.35
CA LEU A 8 4.69 -8.16 11.37
C LEU A 8 4.68 -7.38 10.06
N ASP A 9 5.87 -7.08 9.55
CA ASP A 9 6.01 -6.71 8.16
C ASP A 9 5.81 -7.93 7.25
N LEU A 10 5.44 -7.69 6.00
CA LEU A 10 5.14 -8.72 5.01
C LEU A 10 6.37 -9.08 4.17
N ASP A 11 6.81 -8.13 3.36
CA ASP A 11 7.84 -8.34 2.36
C ASP A 11 9.21 -8.36 3.02
N GLY A 12 9.95 -9.47 2.85
CA GLY A 12 11.25 -9.65 3.49
C GLY A 12 11.18 -10.00 4.99
N THR A 13 9.98 -10.18 5.56
CA THR A 13 9.78 -10.59 6.96
C THR A 13 8.86 -11.80 7.08
N LEU A 14 7.53 -11.63 6.99
CA LEU A 14 6.58 -12.74 7.12
C LEU A 14 6.61 -13.68 5.91
N THR A 15 6.72 -13.12 4.70
CA THR A 15 6.68 -13.89 3.47
C THR A 15 8.08 -14.20 2.96
N ASN A 16 8.24 -15.40 2.38
CA ASN A 16 9.50 -15.80 1.75
C ASN A 16 9.69 -15.11 0.37
N SER A 17 10.75 -15.49 -0.35
CA SER A 17 11.04 -14.95 -1.70
C SER A 17 9.93 -15.25 -2.73
N GLU A 18 9.11 -16.28 -2.49
CA GLU A 18 7.92 -16.61 -3.31
C GLU A 18 6.65 -15.88 -2.85
N LYS A 19 6.77 -14.94 -1.90
CA LYS A 19 5.64 -14.19 -1.30
C LYS A 19 4.61 -15.07 -0.60
N LYS A 20 5.04 -16.22 -0.07
CA LYS A 20 4.20 -17.19 0.66
C LYS A 20 4.51 -17.20 2.15
N ILE A 21 3.49 -17.48 2.95
CA ILE A 21 3.65 -17.82 4.38
C ILE A 21 3.97 -19.31 4.46
N THR A 22 5.03 -19.68 5.17
CA THR A 22 5.36 -21.10 5.33
C THR A 22 4.39 -21.77 6.31
N PRO A 23 4.10 -23.08 6.16
CA PRO A 23 3.20 -23.77 7.08
C PRO A 23 3.58 -23.63 8.57
N PRO A 24 4.86 -23.78 8.98
CA PRO A 24 5.25 -23.59 10.37
C PRO A 24 4.99 -22.17 10.89
N THR A 25 5.26 -21.15 10.06
CA THR A 25 4.99 -19.75 10.44
C THR A 25 3.50 -19.50 10.59
N ARG A 26 2.69 -20.00 9.67
CA ARG A 26 1.22 -19.89 9.74
C ARG A 26 0.68 -20.52 11.01
N GLU A 27 1.09 -21.75 11.30
CA GLU A 27 0.66 -22.50 12.49
C GLU A 27 1.02 -21.76 13.78
N ALA A 28 2.26 -21.26 13.89
CA ALA A 28 2.70 -20.49 15.05
C ALA A 28 1.89 -19.19 15.25
N LEU A 29 1.56 -18.48 14.17
CA LEU A 29 0.77 -17.24 14.26
C LEU A 29 -0.69 -17.52 14.63
N ILE A 30 -1.26 -18.64 14.18
CA ILE A 30 -2.59 -19.06 14.60
C ILE A 30 -2.57 -19.44 16.09
N GLU A 31 -1.57 -20.18 16.55
CA GLU A 31 -1.42 -20.56 17.97
C GLU A 31 -1.28 -19.33 18.89
N ILE A 32 -0.50 -18.31 18.48
CA ILE A 32 -0.39 -17.04 19.20
C ILE A 32 -1.78 -16.40 19.38
N GLN A 33 -2.60 -16.41 18.34
CA GLN A 33 -3.95 -15.84 18.39
C GLN A 33 -4.91 -16.66 19.25
N GLN A 34 -4.83 -18.00 19.20
CA GLN A 34 -5.62 -18.89 20.07
C GLN A 34 -5.33 -18.66 21.56
N ASN A 35 -4.10 -18.24 21.89
CA ASN A 35 -3.71 -17.83 23.23
C ASN A 35 -4.16 -16.41 23.60
N GLY A 36 -5.10 -15.83 22.85
CA GLY A 36 -5.72 -14.54 23.11
C GLY A 36 -4.88 -13.32 22.71
N LYS A 37 -3.77 -13.51 21.99
CA LYS A 37 -2.91 -12.42 21.50
C LYS A 37 -3.38 -11.93 20.13
N LYS A 38 -2.98 -10.72 19.74
CA LYS A 38 -3.27 -10.20 18.39
C LYS A 38 -2.08 -10.32 17.47
N VAL A 39 -2.34 -10.64 16.22
CA VAL A 39 -1.35 -10.60 15.13
C VAL A 39 -1.76 -9.51 14.16
N VAL A 40 -0.89 -8.55 13.91
CA VAL A 40 -1.16 -7.41 13.03
C VAL A 40 -0.21 -7.46 11.84
N LEU A 41 -0.75 -7.38 10.63
CA LEU A 41 0.06 -7.28 9.41
C LEU A 41 0.24 -5.81 9.04
N ALA A 42 1.49 -5.33 8.95
CA ALA A 42 1.81 -3.94 8.66
C ALA A 42 2.67 -3.80 7.40
N SER A 43 2.11 -3.27 6.32
CA SER A 43 2.78 -3.24 5.01
C SER A 43 2.51 -1.97 4.19
N GLY A 44 3.39 -1.69 3.24
CA GLY A 44 3.21 -0.67 2.20
C GLY A 44 2.20 -1.06 1.12
N ARG A 45 1.83 -2.36 1.06
CA ARG A 45 0.82 -2.87 0.14
C ARG A 45 -0.55 -2.22 0.35
N PRO A 46 -1.35 -2.06 -0.72
CA PRO A 46 -2.77 -1.73 -0.60
C PRO A 46 -3.54 -2.81 0.18
N THR A 47 -4.65 -2.44 0.82
CA THR A 47 -5.44 -3.38 1.62
C THR A 47 -5.79 -4.69 0.87
N PRO A 48 -6.27 -4.66 -0.40
CA PRO A 48 -6.57 -5.88 -1.14
C PRO A 48 -5.36 -6.82 -1.31
N GLY A 49 -4.14 -6.27 -1.40
CA GLY A 49 -2.90 -7.05 -1.49
C GLY A 49 -2.47 -7.74 -0.19
N ILE A 50 -3.14 -7.44 0.94
CA ILE A 50 -2.87 -8.05 2.25
C ILE A 50 -4.00 -9.01 2.67
N ILE A 51 -5.23 -8.76 2.23
CA ILE A 51 -6.42 -9.55 2.61
C ILE A 51 -6.24 -11.07 2.42
N PRO A 52 -5.66 -11.58 1.31
CA PRO A 52 -5.44 -13.02 1.15
C PRO A 52 -4.59 -13.63 2.28
N LEU A 53 -3.51 -12.93 2.68
CA LEU A 53 -2.61 -13.35 3.75
C LEU A 53 -3.29 -13.30 5.12
N ALA A 54 -4.09 -12.25 5.36
CA ALA A 54 -4.86 -12.13 6.59
C ALA A 54 -5.93 -13.23 6.74
N LYS A 55 -6.54 -13.64 5.62
CA LYS A 55 -7.47 -14.78 5.58
C LYS A 55 -6.74 -16.10 5.85
N GLU A 56 -5.56 -16.31 5.26
CA GLU A 56 -4.73 -17.50 5.53
C GLU A 56 -4.35 -17.62 7.02
N LEU A 57 -4.16 -16.48 7.71
CA LEU A 57 -3.87 -16.42 9.15
C LEU A 57 -5.10 -16.34 10.05
N CYS A 58 -6.32 -16.45 9.47
CA CYS A 58 -7.59 -16.36 10.21
C CYS A 58 -7.73 -15.09 11.06
N LEU A 59 -7.11 -13.96 10.66
CA LEU A 59 -7.07 -12.75 11.51
C LEU A 59 -8.47 -12.23 11.89
N GLY A 60 -9.46 -12.45 11.01
CA GLY A 60 -10.84 -12.08 11.26
C GLY A 60 -11.51 -12.88 12.38
N ASP A 61 -11.10 -14.12 12.62
CA ASP A 61 -11.69 -14.96 13.67
C ASP A 61 -11.19 -14.51 15.07
N TYR A 62 -10.03 -13.85 15.11
CA TYR A 62 -9.36 -13.46 16.34
C TYR A 62 -9.40 -11.96 16.62
N GLY A 63 -10.13 -11.15 15.83
CA GLY A 63 -10.22 -9.69 16.04
C GLY A 63 -8.88 -8.98 15.91
N SER A 64 -8.06 -9.44 14.97
CA SER A 64 -6.76 -8.90 14.62
C SER A 64 -6.90 -7.78 13.58
N TYR A 65 -5.79 -7.15 13.17
CA TYR A 65 -5.80 -5.94 12.33
C TYR A 65 -4.86 -6.03 11.13
N ILE A 66 -5.13 -5.21 10.12
CA ILE A 66 -4.20 -4.93 9.02
C ILE A 66 -3.89 -3.43 9.00
N LEU A 67 -2.60 -3.09 8.98
CA LEU A 67 -2.04 -1.81 8.57
C LEU A 67 -1.64 -1.90 7.10
N SER A 68 -2.33 -1.15 6.25
CA SER A 68 -2.05 -1.04 4.81
C SER A 68 -1.55 0.35 4.44
N PHE A 69 -1.00 0.50 3.24
CA PHE A 69 -0.47 1.77 2.73
C PHE A 69 0.52 2.43 3.72
N ASN A 70 1.47 1.66 4.27
CA ASN A 70 2.46 2.11 5.26
C ASN A 70 1.85 2.72 6.53
N GLY A 71 0.65 2.30 6.91
CA GLY A 71 -0.09 2.84 8.06
C GLY A 71 -1.19 3.83 7.68
N GLY A 72 -1.32 4.19 6.39
CA GLY A 72 -2.38 5.06 5.91
C GLY A 72 -3.80 4.55 6.17
N LYS A 73 -3.99 3.23 6.35
CA LYS A 73 -5.30 2.66 6.69
C LYS A 73 -5.15 1.46 7.61
N ILE A 74 -5.92 1.45 8.70
CA ILE A 74 -6.03 0.34 9.64
C ILE A 74 -7.44 -0.22 9.60
N ILE A 75 -7.55 -1.52 9.36
CA ILE A 75 -8.85 -2.23 9.36
C ILE A 75 -8.90 -3.29 10.46
N ASN A 76 -10.06 -3.43 11.08
CA ASN A 76 -10.37 -4.57 11.93
C ASN A 76 -10.77 -5.74 11.03
N CYS A 77 -10.06 -6.86 11.12
CA CYS A 77 -10.28 -8.01 10.24
C CYS A 77 -11.61 -8.74 10.52
N SER A 78 -12.18 -8.61 11.72
CA SER A 78 -13.47 -9.24 12.06
C SER A 78 -14.65 -8.47 11.47
N THR A 79 -14.62 -7.14 11.54
CA THR A 79 -15.75 -6.30 11.11
C THR A 79 -15.58 -5.78 9.69
N GLY A 80 -14.34 -5.72 9.18
CA GLY A 80 -13.99 -5.05 7.93
C GLY A 80 -13.95 -3.52 8.05
N GLU A 81 -14.25 -2.96 9.22
CA GLU A 81 -14.31 -1.52 9.42
C GLU A 81 -12.91 -0.90 9.48
N ALA A 82 -12.78 0.28 8.87
CA ALA A 82 -11.57 1.08 8.99
C ALA A 82 -11.60 1.88 10.30
N ILE A 83 -10.73 1.53 11.24
CA ILE A 83 -10.56 2.27 12.51
C ILE A 83 -9.64 3.47 12.36
N TYR A 84 -8.83 3.49 11.30
CA TYR A 84 -8.01 4.63 10.89
C TYR A 84 -7.92 4.68 9.37
N ASN A 85 -8.04 5.86 8.78
CA ASN A 85 -7.97 6.04 7.33
C ASN A 85 -7.53 7.47 6.98
N LYS A 86 -6.26 7.62 6.63
CA LYS A 86 -5.65 8.86 6.15
C LYS A 86 -5.63 8.87 4.63
N ARG A 87 -6.23 9.89 4.03
CA ARG A 87 -6.40 10.02 2.58
C ARG A 87 -5.59 11.20 2.06
N LEU A 88 -5.23 11.13 0.78
CA LEU A 88 -4.67 12.26 0.07
C LEU A 88 -5.75 13.35 -0.09
N PRO A 89 -5.39 14.65 0.03
CA PRO A 89 -6.29 15.72 -0.36
C PRO A 89 -6.61 15.62 -1.86
N SER A 90 -7.89 15.66 -2.24
CA SER A 90 -8.33 15.45 -3.63
C SER A 90 -7.71 16.45 -4.61
N GLU A 91 -7.40 17.66 -4.15
CA GLU A 91 -6.80 18.73 -4.94
C GLU A 91 -5.40 18.40 -5.46
N VAL A 92 -4.70 17.42 -4.88
CA VAL A 92 -3.35 17.05 -5.34
C VAL A 92 -3.37 16.17 -6.59
N THR A 93 -4.47 15.46 -6.85
CA THR A 93 -4.56 14.44 -7.92
C THR A 93 -4.18 14.99 -9.29
N SER A 94 -4.77 16.12 -9.69
CA SER A 94 -4.53 16.71 -11.01
C SER A 94 -3.07 17.14 -11.18
N THR A 95 -2.49 17.81 -10.17
CA THR A 95 -1.10 18.27 -10.23
C THR A 95 -0.10 17.11 -10.21
N VAL A 96 -0.34 16.05 -9.42
CA VAL A 96 0.50 14.85 -9.43
C VAL A 96 0.47 14.19 -10.82
N TYR A 97 -0.72 14.07 -11.40
CA TYR A 97 -0.90 13.54 -12.76
C TYR A 97 -0.18 14.41 -13.80
N GLU A 98 -0.38 15.72 -13.81
CA GLU A 98 0.25 16.65 -14.75
C GLU A 98 1.79 16.60 -14.71
N ILE A 99 2.38 16.44 -13.52
CA ILE A 99 3.83 16.31 -13.37
C ILE A 99 4.29 14.94 -13.91
N ALA A 100 3.64 13.86 -13.50
CA ALA A 100 4.03 12.50 -13.91
C ALA A 100 3.87 12.29 -15.43
N ASN A 101 2.80 12.81 -16.03
CA ASN A 101 2.46 12.64 -17.45
C ASN A 101 3.44 13.32 -18.42
N GLN A 102 4.39 14.12 -17.91
CA GLN A 102 5.50 14.68 -18.71
C GLN A 102 6.66 13.71 -18.91
N TYR A 103 6.61 12.53 -18.29
CA TYR A 103 7.69 11.57 -18.27
C TYR A 103 7.20 10.16 -18.67
N ASP A 104 8.13 9.29 -19.07
CA ASP A 104 7.83 7.89 -19.40
C ASP A 104 7.72 7.05 -18.11
N VAL A 105 6.60 7.25 -17.40
CA VAL A 105 6.24 6.58 -16.14
C VAL A 105 4.76 6.18 -16.18
N ASP A 106 4.32 5.41 -15.19
CA ASP A 106 2.91 5.27 -14.88
C ASP A 106 2.55 5.98 -13.57
N LEU A 107 1.26 6.30 -13.41
CA LEU A 107 0.69 6.80 -12.16
C LEU A 107 -0.43 5.84 -11.74
N LEU A 108 -0.29 5.29 -10.54
CA LEU A 108 -1.18 4.25 -10.03
C LEU A 108 -1.96 4.71 -8.80
N THR A 109 -3.20 4.24 -8.69
CA THR A 109 -3.91 4.14 -7.41
C THR A 109 -4.68 2.82 -7.35
N TYR A 110 -5.41 2.58 -6.27
CA TYR A 110 -6.02 1.29 -5.98
C TYR A 110 -7.49 1.46 -5.64
N THR A 111 -8.33 0.61 -6.22
CA THR A 111 -9.68 0.35 -5.74
C THR A 111 -9.67 -0.90 -4.85
N GLU A 112 -10.86 -1.40 -4.50
CA GLU A 112 -10.99 -2.68 -3.81
C GLU A 112 -10.58 -3.90 -4.67
N HIS A 113 -10.56 -3.74 -5.99
CA HIS A 113 -10.43 -4.86 -6.93
C HIS A 113 -9.25 -4.76 -7.88
N GLU A 114 -8.77 -3.56 -8.17
CA GLU A 114 -7.81 -3.34 -9.25
C GLU A 114 -6.85 -2.19 -8.96
N ILE A 115 -5.75 -2.20 -9.71
CA ILE A 115 -4.83 -1.08 -9.84
C ILE A 115 -5.34 -0.22 -10.99
N LEU A 116 -5.67 1.04 -10.72
CA LEU A 116 -5.96 2.00 -11.76
C LEU A 116 -4.65 2.60 -12.27
N SER A 117 -4.38 2.42 -13.56
CA SER A 117 -3.23 2.99 -14.27
C SER A 117 -3.66 4.22 -15.05
N GLY A 118 -3.02 5.36 -14.77
CA GLY A 118 -3.43 6.66 -15.30
C GLY A 118 -2.69 7.16 -16.52
N ILE A 119 -1.48 6.67 -16.79
CA ILE A 119 -0.64 7.20 -17.88
C ILE A 119 -0.33 6.09 -18.87
N LYS A 120 0.46 5.10 -18.46
CA LYS A 120 0.88 4.01 -19.33
C LYS A 120 1.51 2.88 -18.51
N PRO A 121 0.88 1.68 -18.48
CA PRO A 121 1.47 0.52 -17.83
C PRO A 121 2.89 0.24 -18.34
N ASN A 122 3.79 -0.07 -17.41
CA ASN A 122 5.17 -0.44 -17.69
C ASN A 122 5.54 -1.69 -16.87
N GLN A 123 6.78 -2.17 -17.02
CA GLN A 123 7.25 -3.38 -16.32
C GLN A 123 7.12 -3.32 -14.80
N TYR A 124 7.19 -2.12 -14.21
CA TYR A 124 7.05 -1.90 -12.78
C TYR A 124 5.58 -1.84 -12.34
N THR A 125 4.67 -1.38 -13.21
CA THR A 125 3.22 -1.54 -13.02
C THR A 125 2.83 -3.03 -12.99
N GLU A 126 3.37 -3.82 -13.91
CA GLU A 126 3.16 -5.29 -13.94
C GLU A 126 3.74 -5.98 -12.69
N LEU A 127 4.89 -5.50 -12.19
CA LEU A 127 5.46 -5.98 -10.95
C LEU A 127 4.54 -5.69 -9.75
N GLU A 128 4.00 -4.48 -9.64
CA GLU A 128 3.06 -4.10 -8.57
C GLU A 128 1.77 -4.94 -8.61
N SER A 129 1.23 -5.16 -9.81
CA SER A 129 0.12 -6.08 -10.07
C SER A 129 0.40 -7.48 -9.55
N LYS A 130 1.56 -8.04 -9.90
CA LYS A 130 1.97 -9.39 -9.46
C LYS A 130 2.17 -9.47 -7.94
N ILE A 131 2.80 -8.48 -7.32
CA ILE A 131 3.06 -8.46 -5.86
C ILE A 131 1.75 -8.48 -5.06
N ASN A 132 0.76 -7.72 -5.53
CA ASN A 132 -0.52 -7.56 -4.84
C ASN A 132 -1.61 -8.50 -5.35
N ASN A 133 -1.34 -9.25 -6.42
CA ASN A 133 -2.30 -10.10 -7.11
C ASN A 133 -3.58 -9.32 -7.50
N MET A 134 -3.38 -8.15 -8.14
CA MET A 134 -4.45 -7.24 -8.55
C MET A 134 -4.36 -6.96 -10.05
N PRO A 135 -5.46 -7.06 -10.83
CA PRO A 135 -5.45 -6.68 -12.24
C PRO A 135 -5.17 -5.19 -12.42
N ILE A 136 -4.59 -4.84 -13.57
CA ILE A 136 -4.36 -3.46 -13.98
C ILE A 136 -5.50 -3.04 -14.90
N VAL A 137 -6.11 -1.89 -14.61
CA VAL A 137 -7.08 -1.23 -15.47
C VAL A 137 -6.58 0.15 -15.84
N HIS A 138 -6.31 0.35 -17.12
CA HIS A 138 -5.90 1.65 -17.65
C HIS A 138 -7.11 2.55 -17.86
N VAL A 139 -7.00 3.81 -17.42
CA VAL A 139 -8.05 4.82 -17.57
C VAL A 139 -7.57 5.98 -18.46
N ASN A 140 -8.45 6.47 -19.32
CA ASN A 140 -8.10 7.53 -20.27
C ASN A 140 -7.91 8.90 -19.60
N ASN A 141 -8.64 9.17 -18.52
CA ASN A 141 -8.57 10.42 -17.77
C ASN A 141 -8.46 10.09 -16.27
N PHE A 142 -7.24 10.02 -15.77
CA PHE A 142 -6.97 9.62 -14.40
C PHE A 142 -7.54 10.58 -13.34
N PRO A 143 -7.38 11.92 -13.46
CA PRO A 143 -8.02 12.84 -12.52
C PRO A 143 -9.54 12.72 -12.43
N GLU A 144 -10.22 12.43 -13.55
CA GLU A 144 -11.68 12.20 -13.54
C GLU A 144 -12.07 10.83 -12.99
N ALA A 145 -11.27 9.79 -13.28
CA ALA A 145 -11.52 8.44 -12.80
C ALA A 145 -11.29 8.29 -11.29
N VAL A 146 -10.44 9.12 -10.70
CA VAL A 146 -10.20 9.17 -9.25
C VAL A 146 -11.16 10.19 -8.61
N ASP A 147 -12.45 9.90 -8.71
CA ASP A 147 -13.54 10.65 -8.07
C ASP A 147 -13.85 10.17 -6.64
N PHE A 148 -13.01 9.27 -6.13
CA PHE A 148 -13.13 8.65 -4.83
C PHE A 148 -11.89 8.92 -3.95
N PRO A 149 -12.02 8.80 -2.62
CA PRO A 149 -10.90 9.06 -1.72
C PRO A 149 -9.83 7.97 -1.79
N VAL A 150 -8.57 8.37 -1.98
CA VAL A 150 -7.43 7.45 -2.11
C VAL A 150 -6.43 7.62 -0.96
N ASN A 151 -5.80 6.53 -0.55
CA ASN A 151 -4.76 6.53 0.49
C ASN A 151 -3.37 6.87 -0.06
N LYS A 152 -3.11 6.57 -1.34
CA LYS A 152 -1.81 6.81 -1.98
C LYS A 152 -1.90 6.93 -3.50
N PHE A 153 -0.88 7.57 -4.06
CA PHE A 153 -0.46 7.32 -5.43
C PHE A 153 0.90 6.64 -5.45
N LEU A 154 1.13 5.83 -6.48
CA LEU A 154 2.42 5.21 -6.75
C LEU A 154 2.83 5.55 -8.18
N ILE A 155 3.99 6.20 -8.33
CA ILE A 155 4.60 6.47 -9.63
C ILE A 155 5.63 5.39 -9.92
N THR A 156 5.47 4.71 -11.05
CA THR A 156 6.33 3.59 -11.44
C THR A 156 7.12 3.93 -12.70
N GLY A 157 8.43 3.66 -12.70
CA GLY A 157 9.27 3.98 -13.86
C GLY A 157 10.76 3.84 -13.58
N GLU A 158 11.58 4.17 -14.59
CA GLU A 158 13.04 4.08 -14.46
C GLU A 158 13.57 4.91 -13.28
N PRO A 159 14.54 4.41 -12.49
CA PRO A 159 15.00 5.08 -11.26
C PRO A 159 15.48 6.52 -11.44
N SER A 160 16.07 6.83 -12.60
CA SER A 160 16.53 8.18 -12.92
C SER A 160 15.37 9.15 -13.17
N ILE A 161 14.21 8.66 -13.59
CA ILE A 161 13.00 9.44 -13.85
C ILE A 161 12.21 9.63 -12.56
N THR A 162 11.97 8.55 -11.80
CA THR A 162 11.30 8.64 -10.49
C THR A 162 12.04 9.58 -9.54
N GLN A 163 13.38 9.60 -9.56
CA GLN A 163 14.17 10.55 -8.79
C GLN A 163 13.92 12.02 -9.19
N LYS A 164 13.78 12.30 -10.49
CA LYS A 164 13.48 13.66 -10.96
C LYS A 164 12.08 14.10 -10.52
N ILE A 165 11.10 13.20 -10.68
CA ILE A 165 9.72 13.47 -10.27
C ILE A 165 9.63 13.65 -8.74
N GLU A 166 10.38 12.87 -7.96
CA GLU A 166 10.45 13.01 -6.50
C GLU A 166 10.85 14.44 -6.09
N ILE A 167 11.87 15.01 -6.74
CA ILE A 167 12.33 16.37 -6.47
C ILE A 167 11.22 17.38 -6.77
N LEU A 168 10.60 17.30 -7.95
CA LEU A 168 9.53 18.22 -8.37
C LEU A 168 8.31 18.15 -7.45
N LEU A 169 7.88 16.95 -7.08
CA LEU A 169 6.74 16.77 -6.18
C LEU A 169 7.07 17.27 -4.77
N LYS A 170 8.28 17.05 -4.27
CA LYS A 170 8.71 17.59 -2.97
C LYS A 170 8.74 19.12 -3.00
N GLU A 171 9.30 19.74 -4.03
CA GLU A 171 9.28 21.21 -4.17
C GLU A 171 7.84 21.76 -4.13
N LYS A 172 6.91 21.08 -4.83
CA LYS A 172 5.50 21.48 -4.89
C LYS A 172 4.72 21.23 -3.59
N PHE A 173 4.99 20.13 -2.88
CA PHE A 173 4.14 19.59 -1.81
C PHE A 173 4.84 19.29 -0.48
N HIS A 174 6.07 19.77 -0.24
CA HIS A 174 6.90 19.40 0.93
C HIS A 174 6.19 19.44 2.28
N SER A 175 5.23 20.35 2.49
CA SER A 175 4.50 20.50 3.74
C SER A 175 3.16 19.77 3.79
N LEU A 176 2.69 19.22 2.66
CA LEU A 176 1.35 18.63 2.52
C LEU A 176 1.40 17.10 2.38
N LEU A 177 2.45 16.57 1.73
CA LEU A 177 2.56 15.16 1.37
C LEU A 177 3.85 14.55 1.92
N ASN A 178 3.81 13.26 2.22
CA ASN A 178 5.00 12.45 2.44
C ASN A 178 5.36 11.77 1.11
N ILE A 179 6.49 12.15 0.52
CA ILE A 179 6.92 11.70 -0.80
C ILE A 179 8.29 11.05 -0.67
N TYR A 180 8.43 9.80 -1.07
CA TYR A 180 9.68 9.05 -0.99
C TYR A 180 9.65 7.83 -1.91
N ARG A 181 10.82 7.30 -2.24
CA ARG A 181 10.95 6.06 -3.00
C ARG A 181 11.00 4.85 -2.06
N SER A 182 10.09 3.89 -2.22
CA SER A 182 10.11 2.61 -1.49
C SER A 182 11.07 1.61 -2.15
N GLU A 183 11.14 1.65 -3.48
CA GLU A 183 12.19 1.08 -4.32
C GLU A 183 12.66 2.14 -5.31
N PRO A 184 13.85 2.02 -5.91
CA PRO A 184 14.35 3.02 -6.86
C PRO A 184 13.35 3.34 -7.99
N PHE A 185 12.53 2.38 -8.40
CA PHE A 185 11.52 2.49 -9.47
C PHE A 185 10.08 2.72 -8.95
N PHE A 186 9.87 2.83 -7.63
CA PHE A 186 8.57 3.05 -6.98
C PHE A 186 8.61 4.32 -6.12
N LEU A 187 7.98 5.39 -6.61
CA LEU A 187 7.84 6.65 -5.90
C LEU A 187 6.45 6.72 -5.26
N GLU A 188 6.43 6.65 -3.93
CA GLU A 188 5.23 6.74 -3.11
C GLU A 188 4.85 8.21 -2.90
N VAL A 189 3.57 8.52 -3.09
CA VAL A 189 2.97 9.81 -2.77
C VAL A 189 1.87 9.55 -1.75
N MET A 190 2.17 9.88 -0.49
CA MET A 190 1.37 9.54 0.68
C MET A 190 0.90 10.82 1.40
N PRO A 191 -0.17 10.74 2.22
CA PRO A 191 -0.51 11.82 3.14
C PRO A 191 0.62 12.06 4.14
N GLN A 192 0.72 13.29 4.66
CA GLN A 192 1.70 13.63 5.68
C GLN A 192 1.47 12.84 6.99
N ASN A 193 2.56 12.61 7.72
CA ASN A 193 2.60 11.91 9.02
C ASN A 193 2.07 10.46 8.94
N ILE A 194 2.45 9.75 7.88
CA ILE A 194 2.19 8.32 7.72
C ILE A 194 3.51 7.57 7.73
N ASP A 195 3.66 6.73 8.76
CA ASP A 195 4.61 5.64 8.82
C ASP A 195 4.06 4.53 9.75
N LYS A 196 4.65 3.33 9.68
CA LYS A 196 4.20 2.15 10.44
C LYS A 196 4.37 2.28 11.95
N ALA A 197 5.29 3.12 12.43
CA ALA A 197 5.56 3.27 13.86
C ALA A 197 4.65 4.33 14.50
N HIS A 198 4.25 5.34 13.73
CA HIS A 198 3.30 6.37 14.16
C HIS A 198 1.85 5.87 14.17
N SER A 199 1.51 4.96 13.25
CA SER A 199 0.14 4.49 13.01
C SER A 199 -0.28 3.33 13.91
#